data_AF-A0A950ZBT5-F1
#
_entry.id   AF-A0A950ZBT5-F1
#
_cell.length_a   1.000
_cell.length_b   1.000
_cell.length_c   1.000
_cell.angle_alpha   90.00
_cell.angle_beta   90.00
_cell.angle_gamma   90.00
#
_symmetry.space_group_name_H-M   'P 1'
#
loop_
_entity.id
_entity.type
_entity.pdbx_description
1 polymer ?
#
loop_
_entity_poly.entity_id
_entity_poly.type
_entity_poly.pdbx_seq_one_letter_code
_entity_poly.pdbx_strand_id
1 'polypeptide(L)'
;MTEKKELGAAAMTAALHGEKTAVLELQHAMIGEEIKAREAIKTRNLAGIKVDEATIREELVQLTPAHEGAADDPNARKERHLLERQETELHREERAEERAAWTDEQPLTREDREIHKVTLEQEQRRKRIDELM
;
A
#
# COMPACT_ATOMS: atom_id res chain seq x y z
N MET A 1 0.13 13.52 11.40
CA MET A 1 1.53 14.04 11.42
C MET A 1 2.07 14.27 12.84
N THR A 2 1.20 14.53 13.82
CA THR A 2 1.53 14.67 15.25
C THR A 2 1.88 13.34 15.91
N GLU A 3 1.08 12.31 15.68
CA GLU A 3 1.22 10.99 16.33
C GLU A 3 2.53 10.25 16.00
N LYS A 4 2.95 10.22 14.73
CA LYS A 4 4.27 9.66 14.34
C LYS A 4 5.45 10.43 14.94
N LYS A 5 5.32 11.75 15.11
CA LYS A 5 6.34 12.59 15.77
C LYS A 5 6.38 12.33 17.28
N GLU A 6 5.22 12.12 17.90
CA GLU A 6 5.09 11.78 19.31
C GLU A 6 5.68 10.39 19.60
N LEU A 7 5.38 9.38 18.77
CA LEU A 7 6.01 8.05 18.87
C LEU A 7 7.52 8.12 18.68
N GLY A 8 8.00 8.91 17.72
CA GLY A 8 9.44 9.13 17.50
C GLY A 8 10.13 9.80 18.70
N ALA A 9 9.49 10.79 19.31
CA ALA A 9 10.01 11.46 20.50
C ALA A 9 10.04 10.51 21.71
N ALA A 10 8.97 9.72 21.91
CA ALA A 10 8.92 8.70 22.95
C ALA A 10 10.02 7.63 22.77
N ALA A 11 10.28 7.20 21.54
CA ALA A 11 11.33 6.23 21.24
C ALA A 11 12.72 6.78 21.55
N MET A 12 12.97 8.06 21.25
CA MET A 12 14.23 8.72 21.63
C MET A 12 14.37 8.81 23.14
N THR A 13 13.31 9.17 23.87
CA THR A 13 13.32 9.22 25.34
C THR A 13 13.60 7.84 25.93
N ALA A 14 12.94 6.78 25.47
CA ALA A 14 13.19 5.41 25.94
C ALA A 14 14.63 4.96 25.64
N ALA A 15 15.16 5.32 24.46
CA ALA A 15 16.54 5.01 24.09
C ALA A 15 17.56 5.70 25.02
N LEU A 16 17.32 6.96 25.38
CA LEU A 16 18.16 7.71 26.33
C LEU A 16 18.15 7.10 27.74
N HIS A 17 17.05 6.47 28.14
CA HIS A 17 16.93 5.78 29.43
C HIS A 17 17.38 4.31 29.39
N GLY A 18 17.86 3.82 28.23
CA GLY A 18 18.32 2.43 28.06
C GLY A 18 17.18 1.40 28.03
N GLU A 19 15.94 1.83 27.85
CA GLU A 19 14.73 0.99 27.85
C GLU A 19 14.55 0.30 26.49
N LYS A 20 15.45 -0.64 26.19
CA LYS A 20 15.49 -1.32 24.88
C LYS A 20 14.17 -1.95 24.46
N THR A 21 13.41 -2.53 25.39
CA THR A 21 12.12 -3.16 25.09
C THR A 21 11.07 -2.12 24.67
N ALA A 22 10.99 -0.99 25.39
CA ALA A 22 10.08 0.10 25.05
C ALA A 22 10.41 0.72 23.68
N VAL A 23 11.70 0.85 23.34
CA VAL A 23 12.12 1.32 22.00
C VAL A 23 11.61 0.38 20.90
N LEU A 24 11.75 -0.93 21.08
CA LEU A 24 11.32 -1.93 20.08
C LEU A 24 9.80 -1.93 19.90
N GLU A 25 9.03 -1.82 20.98
CA GLU A 25 7.56 -1.71 20.93
C GLU A 25 7.11 -0.45 20.17
N LEU A 26 7.76 0.69 20.43
CA LEU A 26 7.48 1.95 19.73
C LEU A 26 7.86 1.87 18.25
N GLN A 27 8.97 1.24 17.91
CA GLN A 27 9.37 1.01 16.52
C GLN A 27 8.35 0.13 15.78
N HIS A 28 7.90 -0.96 16.39
CA HIS A 28 6.84 -1.82 15.84
C HIS A 28 5.54 -1.03 15.59
N ALA A 29 5.11 -0.19 16.55
CA ALA A 29 3.94 0.66 16.37
C ALA A 29 4.12 1.67 15.22
N MET A 30 5.29 2.29 15.08
CA MET A 30 5.59 3.22 14.00
C MET A 30 5.56 2.55 12.62
N ILE A 31 6.08 1.32 12.51
CA ILE A 31 6.05 0.54 11.26
C ILE A 31 4.60 0.17 10.91
N GLY A 32 3.81 -0.28 11.89
CA GLY A 32 2.40 -0.59 11.69
C GLY A 32 1.59 0.60 11.17
N GLU A 33 1.81 1.80 11.73
CA GLU A 33 1.16 3.03 11.25
C GLU A 33 1.61 3.42 9.83
N GLU A 34 2.89 3.23 9.50
CA GLU A 34 3.40 3.48 8.15
C GLU A 34 2.80 2.52 7.12
N ILE A 35 2.66 1.23 7.45
CA ILE A 35 2.01 0.23 6.58
C ILE A 35 0.56 0.64 6.31
N LYS A 36 -0.23 0.95 7.35
CA LYS A 36 -1.62 1.42 7.19
C LYS A 36 -1.72 2.67 6.32
N ALA A 37 -0.81 3.62 6.50
CA ALA A 37 -0.78 4.83 5.69
C ALA A 37 -0.53 4.52 4.21
N ARG A 38 0.37 3.58 3.91
CA ARG A 38 0.64 3.12 2.53
C ARG A 38 -0.54 2.36 1.93
N GLU A 39 -1.19 1.48 2.69
CA GLU A 39 -2.41 0.78 2.26
C GLU A 39 -3.55 1.75 1.92
N ALA A 40 -3.70 2.82 2.69
CA ALA A 40 -4.69 3.86 2.44
C ALA A 40 -4.38 4.64 1.14
N ILE A 41 -3.11 4.96 0.89
CA ILE A 41 -2.68 5.61 -0.36
C ILE A 41 -2.94 4.69 -1.55
N LYS A 42 -2.50 3.42 -1.48
CA LYS A 42 -2.73 2.41 -2.51
C LYS A 42 -4.23 2.28 -2.83
N THR A 43 -5.06 2.14 -1.80
CA THR A 43 -6.51 1.99 -1.95
C THR A 43 -7.12 3.21 -2.64
N ARG A 44 -6.69 4.41 -2.26
CA ARG A 44 -7.13 5.66 -2.89
C ARG A 44 -6.71 5.74 -4.37
N ASN A 45 -5.47 5.38 -4.69
CA ASN A 45 -4.94 5.42 -6.05
C ASN A 45 -5.66 4.41 -6.95
N LEU A 46 -5.81 3.16 -6.49
CA LEU A 46 -6.54 2.12 -7.21
C LEU A 46 -8.02 2.48 -7.39
N ALA A 47 -8.66 3.10 -6.40
CA ALA A 47 -10.02 3.59 -6.53
C ALA A 47 -10.14 4.66 -7.63
N GLY A 48 -9.17 5.57 -7.75
CA GLY A 48 -9.11 6.54 -8.85
C GLY A 48 -9.04 5.86 -10.21
N ILE A 49 -8.10 4.92 -10.38
CA ILE A 49 -7.95 4.15 -11.62
C ILE A 49 -9.25 3.41 -11.97
N LYS A 50 -9.94 2.83 -10.98
CA LYS A 50 -11.22 2.13 -11.21
C LYS A 50 -12.36 3.05 -11.65
N VAL A 51 -12.38 4.30 -11.17
CA VAL A 51 -13.35 5.30 -11.62
C VAL A 51 -13.08 5.69 -13.08
N ASP A 52 -11.82 5.87 -13.44
CA ASP A 52 -11.43 6.21 -14.81
C ASP A 52 -11.73 5.04 -15.77
N GLU A 53 -11.43 3.79 -15.38
CA GLU A 53 -11.81 2.59 -16.13
C GLU A 53 -13.32 2.48 -16.34
N ALA A 54 -14.12 2.79 -15.31
CA ALA A 54 -15.58 2.76 -15.41
C ALA A 54 -16.09 3.82 -16.39
N THR A 55 -15.50 5.03 -16.35
CA THR A 55 -15.83 6.13 -17.27
C THR A 55 -15.52 5.75 -18.71
N ILE A 56 -14.32 5.22 -18.98
CA ILE A 56 -13.92 4.77 -20.32
C ILE A 56 -14.86 3.66 -20.83
N ARG A 57 -15.24 2.72 -19.97
CA ARG A 57 -16.18 1.66 -20.37
C ARG A 57 -17.56 2.20 -20.71
N GLU A 58 -18.05 3.18 -19.96
CA GLU A 58 -19.32 3.83 -20.27
C GLU A 58 -19.26 4.53 -21.63
N GLU A 59 -18.18 5.27 -21.91
CA GLU A 59 -17.97 5.93 -23.20
C GLU A 59 -17.86 4.93 -24.36
N LEU A 60 -17.13 3.82 -24.16
CA LEU A 60 -17.03 2.74 -25.15
C LEU A 60 -18.41 2.13 -25.48
N VAL A 61 -19.25 1.91 -24.46
CA VAL A 61 -20.62 1.41 -24.65
C VAL A 61 -21.45 2.39 -25.47
N GLN A 62 -21.35 3.69 -25.19
CA GLN A 62 -22.07 4.73 -25.95
C GLN A 62 -21.63 4.80 -27.42
N LEU A 63 -20.35 4.53 -27.69
CA LEU A 63 -19.80 4.52 -29.04
C LEU A 63 -19.99 3.18 -29.77
N THR A 64 -20.56 2.16 -29.11
CA THR A 64 -20.77 0.84 -29.73
C THR A 64 -21.88 0.92 -30.77
N PRO A 65 -21.73 0.29 -31.96
CA PRO A 65 -22.78 0.29 -32.98
C PRO A 65 -24.09 -0.33 -32.45
N ALA A 66 -25.23 0.20 -32.91
CA ALA A 66 -26.56 -0.16 -32.39
C ALA A 66 -26.91 -1.67 -32.49
N HIS A 67 -26.32 -2.38 -33.45
CA HIS A 67 -26.42 -3.83 -33.57
C HIS A 67 -25.20 -4.42 -34.28
N GLU A 68 -24.97 -5.71 -34.07
CA GLU A 68 -23.92 -6.46 -34.78
C GLU A 68 -24.16 -6.38 -36.30
N GLY A 69 -23.13 -6.01 -37.06
CA GLY A 69 -23.22 -5.81 -38.52
C GLY A 69 -23.70 -4.43 -39.00
N ALA A 70 -24.00 -3.48 -38.10
CA ALA A 70 -24.25 -2.09 -38.49
C ALA A 70 -23.00 -1.46 -39.13
N ALA A 71 -23.19 -0.59 -40.12
CA ALA A 71 -22.11 0.22 -40.67
C ALA A 71 -21.60 1.17 -39.58
N ASP A 72 -20.36 0.95 -39.18
CA ASP A 72 -19.74 1.67 -38.08
C ASP A 72 -19.12 2.98 -38.56
N ASP A 73 -19.46 4.08 -37.89
CA ASP A 73 -19.03 5.42 -38.24
C ASP A 73 -17.49 5.56 -38.11
N PRO A 74 -16.77 6.00 -39.15
CA PRO A 74 -15.32 6.15 -39.10
C PRO A 74 -14.81 7.07 -37.98
N ASN A 75 -15.59 8.05 -37.53
CA ASN A 75 -15.20 8.91 -36.41
C ASN A 75 -15.37 8.19 -35.06
N ALA A 76 -16.55 7.60 -34.82
CA ALA A 76 -16.79 6.77 -33.63
C ALA A 76 -15.77 5.62 -33.49
N ARG A 77 -15.38 4.98 -34.60
CA ARG A 77 -14.33 3.95 -34.60
C ARG A 77 -12.98 4.46 -34.11
N LYS A 78 -12.56 5.65 -34.57
CA LYS A 78 -11.29 6.25 -34.14
C LYS A 78 -11.30 6.57 -32.65
N GLU A 79 -12.43 7.08 -32.16
CA GLU A 79 -12.63 7.42 -30.75
C GLU A 79 -12.61 6.17 -29.87
N ARG A 80 -13.32 5.09 -30.26
CA ARG A 80 -13.22 3.80 -29.55
C ARG A 80 -11.78 3.28 -29.49
N HIS A 81 -11.04 3.33 -30.58
CA HIS A 81 -9.63 2.90 -30.57
C HIS A 81 -8.73 3.76 -29.66
N LEU A 82 -9.05 5.04 -29.48
CA LEU A 82 -8.35 5.89 -28.52
C LEU A 82 -8.68 5.45 -27.08
N LEU A 83 -9.96 5.25 -26.79
CA LEU A 83 -10.45 4.80 -25.47
C LEU A 83 -9.93 3.40 -25.11
N GLU A 84 -9.90 2.45 -26.04
CA GLU A 84 -9.31 1.11 -25.85
C GLU A 84 -7.81 1.18 -25.49
N ARG A 85 -7.08 2.14 -26.08
CA ARG A 85 -5.68 2.39 -25.72
C ARG A 85 -5.56 2.96 -24.32
N GLN A 86 -6.41 3.91 -23.97
CA GLN A 86 -6.43 4.50 -22.62
C GLN A 86 -6.81 3.45 -21.57
N GLU A 87 -7.77 2.55 -21.82
CA GLU A 87 -8.08 1.42 -20.93
C GLU A 87 -6.85 0.51 -20.76
N THR A 88 -6.13 0.24 -21.84
CA THR A 88 -4.88 -0.54 -21.78
C THR A 88 -3.78 0.16 -20.96
N GLU A 89 -3.70 1.49 -21.03
CA GLU A 89 -2.78 2.31 -20.24
C GLU A 89 -3.15 2.29 -18.76
N LEU A 90 -4.42 2.47 -18.41
CA LEU A 90 -4.91 2.35 -17.03
C LEU A 90 -4.62 0.97 -16.44
N HIS A 91 -4.81 -0.12 -17.19
CA HIS A 91 -4.42 -1.46 -16.74
C HIS A 91 -2.91 -1.65 -16.53
N ARG A 92 -2.06 -0.86 -17.21
CA ARG A 92 -0.62 -0.86 -16.95
C ARG A 92 -0.30 -0.05 -15.70
N GLU A 93 -0.98 1.07 -15.50
CA GLU A 93 -0.86 1.91 -14.30
C GLU A 93 -1.32 1.16 -13.06
N GLU A 94 -2.45 0.47 -13.10
CA GLU A 94 -2.95 -0.40 -12.02
C GLU A 94 -1.88 -1.40 -11.57
N ARG A 95 -1.32 -2.14 -12.54
CA ARG A 95 -0.24 -3.10 -12.27
C ARG A 95 1.06 -2.46 -11.80
N ALA A 96 1.31 -1.21 -12.17
CA ALA A 96 2.49 -0.47 -11.72
C ALA A 96 2.31 -0.04 -10.26
N GLU A 97 1.12 0.45 -9.90
CA GLU A 97 0.75 0.84 -8.55
C GLU A 97 0.78 -0.36 -7.59
N GLU A 98 0.24 -1.50 -7.99
CA GLU A 98 0.31 -2.74 -7.20
C GLU A 98 1.77 -3.16 -6.93
N ARG A 99 2.63 -3.08 -7.94
CA ARG A 99 4.07 -3.42 -7.80
C ARG A 99 4.82 -2.40 -6.95
N ALA A 100 4.50 -1.11 -7.09
CA ALA A 100 5.09 -0.06 -6.28
C ALA A 100 4.72 -0.23 -4.81
N ALA A 101 3.44 -0.41 -4.51
CA ALA A 101 2.96 -0.66 -3.15
C ALA A 101 3.61 -1.90 -2.52
N TRP A 102 3.72 -3.00 -3.27
CA TRP A 102 4.43 -4.20 -2.80
C TRP A 102 5.91 -3.93 -2.48
N THR A 103 6.59 -3.18 -3.36
CA THR A 103 8.01 -2.83 -3.18
C THR A 103 8.20 -1.94 -1.95
N ASP A 104 7.24 -1.06 -1.68
CA ASP A 104 7.24 -0.15 -0.54
C ASP A 104 6.90 -0.86 0.79
N GLU A 105 6.00 -1.82 0.79
CA GLU A 105 5.59 -2.56 2.01
C GLU A 105 6.60 -3.64 2.43
N GLN A 106 7.33 -4.22 1.47
CA GLN A 106 8.28 -5.30 1.74
C GLN A 106 9.37 -4.95 2.78
N PRO A 107 10.10 -3.81 2.69
CA PRO A 107 11.12 -3.47 3.67
C PRO A 107 10.54 -3.26 5.07
N LEU A 108 9.37 -2.61 5.17
CA LEU A 108 8.67 -2.40 6.44
C LEU A 108 8.28 -3.73 7.10
N THR A 109 7.75 -4.65 6.31
CA THR A 109 7.38 -5.99 6.78
C THR A 109 8.61 -6.79 7.24
N ARG A 110 9.77 -6.60 6.61
CA ARG A 110 11.01 -7.24 7.05
C ARG A 110 11.51 -6.67 8.37
N GLU A 111 11.53 -5.35 8.49
CA GLU A 111 11.92 -4.64 9.71
C GLU A 111 11.02 -5.03 10.89
N ASP A 112 9.71 -5.10 10.66
CA ASP A 112 8.73 -5.52 11.67
C ASP A 112 9.01 -6.94 12.19
N ARG A 113 9.30 -7.88 11.29
CA ARG A 113 9.66 -9.27 11.65
C ARG A 113 10.98 -9.33 12.42
N GLU A 114 11.95 -8.50 12.08
CA GLU A 114 13.23 -8.42 12.80
C GLU A 114 13.02 -7.90 14.22
N ILE A 115 12.22 -6.85 14.40
CA ILE A 115 11.84 -6.33 15.71
C ILE A 115 11.13 -7.42 16.54
N HIS A 116 10.13 -8.08 15.95
CA HIS A 116 9.40 -9.14 16.64
C HIS A 116 10.31 -10.29 17.09
N LYS A 117 11.24 -10.71 16.23
CA LYS A 117 12.25 -11.73 16.56
C LYS A 117 13.11 -11.29 17.76
N VAL A 118 13.61 -10.05 17.74
CA VAL A 118 14.46 -9.52 18.83
C VAL A 118 13.68 -9.44 20.14
N THR A 119 12.40 -9.06 20.11
CA THR A 119 11.55 -9.01 21.30
C THR A 119 11.34 -10.41 21.88
N LEU A 120 11.01 -11.40 21.05
CA LEU A 120 10.86 -12.80 21.48
C LEU A 120 12.14 -13.37 22.11
N GLU A 121 13.30 -13.10 21.51
CA GLU A 121 14.59 -13.55 22.06
C GLU A 121 14.88 -12.92 23.43
N GLN A 122 14.51 -11.65 23.63
CA GLN A 122 14.65 -10.97 24.93
C GLN A 122 13.71 -11.55 25.98
N GLU A 123 12.45 -11.81 25.63
CA GLU A 123 11.48 -12.45 26.54
C GLU A 123 11.94 -13.85 26.95
N GLN A 124 12.39 -14.67 26.00
CA GLN A 124 12.93 -16.00 26.29
C GLN A 124 14.17 -15.93 27.18
N ARG A 125 15.04 -14.93 26.98
CA ARG A 125 16.20 -14.71 27.86
C ARG A 125 15.76 -14.32 29.28
N ARG A 126 14.79 -13.41 29.42
CA ARG A 126 14.24 -13.03 30.74
C ARG A 126 13.64 -14.22 31.46
N LYS A 127 12.77 -15.00 30.79
CA LYS A 127 12.18 -16.22 31.36
C LYS A 127 13.23 -17.20 31.87
N ARG A 128 14.28 -17.45 31.09
CA ARG A 128 15.40 -18.32 31.52
C ARG A 128 16.16 -17.79 32.73
N ILE A 129 16.31 -16.47 32.85
CA ILE A 129 16.96 -15.84 34.01
C ILE A 129 16.06 -15.98 35.24
N ASP A 130 14.77 -15.72 35.09
CA ASP A 130 13.78 -15.82 36.17
C ASP A 130 13.61 -17.27 36.65
N GLU A 131 13.77 -18.26 35.77
CA GLU A 131 13.80 -19.70 36.12
C GLU A 131 15.06 -20.13 36.90
N LEU A 132 16.14 -19.33 36.83
CA LEU A 132 17.43 -19.62 37.47
C LEU A 132 17.63 -18.87 38.81
N MET A 133 16.78 -17.90 39.14
CA MET A 133 16.80 -17.12 40.39
C MET A 133 15.80 -17.67 41.41
#